data_AF-S0J8Q7-F1
#
_entry.id   AF-S0J8Q7-F1
#
_cell.length_a   1.000
_cell.length_b   1.000
_cell.length_c   1.000
_cell.angle_alpha   90.00
_cell.angle_beta   90.00
_cell.angle_gamma   90.00
#
_symmetry.space_group_name_H-M   'P 1'
#
loop_
_entity.id
_entity.type
_entity.pdbx_description
1 polymer ?
#
loop_
_entity_poly.entity_id
_entity_poly.type
_entity_poly.pdbx_seq_one_letter_code
_entity_poly.pdbx_strand_id
1 'polypeptide(L)'
;MAKHISNMDQLQKALQPIMTGMIDELAKRVYETLNYFLNDYYTGWIPESYRRTEALLRSAVKVDAYPDKGGVRACVYIDTDSMDDYVNAAGYQVAQWANTGLHGGLSVNHKPHVWDNTMDETINNGSLLQLAVQYLRSQGISVRN
;
A
#
# COMPACT_ATOMS: atom_id res chain seq x y z
N MET A 1 -2.00 28.95 -20.85
CA MET A 1 -2.88 30.05 -20.39
C MET A 1 -2.91 29.98 -18.87
N ALA A 2 -2.60 31.07 -18.16
CA ALA A 2 -2.68 31.06 -16.69
C ALA A 2 -4.15 30.90 -16.26
N LYS A 3 -4.44 29.95 -15.36
CA LYS A 3 -5.78 29.81 -14.77
C LYS A 3 -5.96 30.91 -13.73
N HIS A 4 -6.93 31.80 -13.94
CA HIS A 4 -7.31 32.80 -12.94
C HIS A 4 -8.23 32.13 -11.91
N ILE A 5 -7.86 32.20 -10.63
CA ILE A 5 -8.62 31.63 -9.52
C ILE A 5 -9.22 32.78 -8.73
N SER A 6 -10.54 32.81 -8.62
CA SER A 6 -11.29 33.92 -8.02
C SER A 6 -12.02 33.54 -6.73
N ASN A 7 -12.02 32.26 -6.34
CA ASN A 7 -12.64 31.79 -5.11
C ASN A 7 -12.15 30.40 -4.64
N MET A 8 -12.54 30.06 -3.39
CA MET A 8 -12.84 28.72 -2.85
C MET A 8 -12.78 27.57 -3.86
N ASP A 9 -13.92 27.44 -4.52
CA ASP A 9 -14.28 26.30 -5.33
C ASP A 9 -13.40 26.17 -6.57
N GLN A 10 -12.99 27.30 -7.16
CA GLN A 10 -12.07 27.32 -8.29
C GLN A 10 -10.68 26.84 -7.89
N LEU A 11 -10.19 27.20 -6.71
CA LEU A 11 -8.92 26.68 -6.20
C LEU A 11 -9.02 25.16 -5.97
N GLN A 12 -10.08 24.71 -5.30
CA GLN A 12 -10.28 23.28 -5.04
C GLN A 12 -10.33 22.48 -6.34
N LYS A 13 -11.11 22.93 -7.33
CA LYS A 13 -11.18 22.30 -8.67
C LYS A 13 -9.83 22.29 -9.38
N ALA A 14 -9.02 23.32 -9.22
CA ALA A 14 -7.69 23.39 -9.81
C ALA A 14 -6.70 22.42 -9.12
N LEU A 15 -6.79 22.24 -7.81
CA LEU A 15 -5.93 21.36 -7.02
C LEU A 15 -6.35 19.90 -7.07
N GLN A 16 -7.63 19.60 -7.25
CA GLN A 16 -8.18 18.23 -7.25
C GLN A 16 -7.39 17.25 -8.14
N PRO A 17 -7.11 17.52 -9.43
CA PRO A 17 -6.37 16.58 -10.27
C PRO A 17 -4.92 16.39 -9.80
N ILE A 18 -4.28 17.46 -9.28
CA ILE A 18 -2.92 17.40 -8.74
C ILE A 18 -2.88 16.51 -7.50
N MET A 19 -3.82 16.71 -6.57
CA MET A 19 -3.94 15.87 -5.37
C MET A 19 -4.28 14.42 -5.75
N THR A 20 -5.09 14.21 -6.78
CA THR A 20 -5.47 12.87 -7.24
C THR A 20 -4.24 12.11 -7.74
N GLY A 21 -3.46 12.71 -8.62
CA GLY A 21 -2.22 12.09 -9.10
C GLY A 21 -1.19 11.90 -7.99
N MET A 22 -1.07 12.85 -7.05
CA MET A 22 -0.16 12.69 -5.91
C MET A 22 -0.53 11.46 -5.08
N ILE A 23 -1.79 11.37 -4.62
CA ILE A 23 -2.23 10.26 -3.77
C ILE A 23 -2.14 8.92 -4.51
N ASP A 24 -2.37 8.91 -5.82
CA ASP A 24 -2.19 7.68 -6.62
C ASP A 24 -0.73 7.19 -6.63
N GLU A 25 0.23 8.11 -6.81
CA GLU A 25 1.66 7.80 -6.74
C GLU A 25 2.09 7.35 -5.33
N LEU A 26 1.55 7.96 -4.27
CA LEU A 26 1.80 7.52 -2.90
C LEU A 26 1.26 6.10 -2.68
N ALA A 27 0.02 5.83 -3.11
CA ALA A 27 -0.58 4.50 -2.99
C ALA A 27 0.19 3.46 -3.80
N LYS A 28 0.66 3.81 -5.00
CA LYS A 28 1.51 2.95 -5.81
C LYS A 28 2.80 2.56 -5.08
N ARG A 29 3.47 3.50 -4.42
CA ARG A 29 4.67 3.20 -3.61
C ARG A 29 4.37 2.19 -2.49
N VAL A 30 3.27 2.38 -1.76
CA VAL A 30 2.85 1.44 -0.70
C VAL A 30 2.54 0.06 -1.28
N TYR A 31 1.83 0.01 -2.40
CA TYR A 31 1.47 -1.23 -3.08
C TYR A 31 2.69 -2.01 -3.60
N GLU A 32 3.67 -1.32 -4.19
CA GLU A 32 4.92 -1.94 -4.65
C GLU A 32 5.72 -2.51 -3.47
N THR A 33 5.83 -1.77 -2.36
CA THR A 33 6.50 -2.25 -1.15
C THR A 33 5.77 -3.43 -0.51
N LEU A 34 4.43 -3.41 -0.47
CA LEU A 34 3.65 -4.56 0.01
C LEU A 34 3.91 -5.81 -0.83
N ASN A 35 3.90 -5.68 -2.17
CA ASN A 35 4.20 -6.79 -3.06
C ASN A 35 5.64 -7.30 -2.90
N TYR A 36 6.60 -6.42 -2.62
CA TYR A 36 7.97 -6.84 -2.29
C TYR A 36 7.99 -7.76 -1.07
N PHE A 37 7.35 -7.37 0.04
CA PHE A 37 7.33 -8.18 1.26
C PHE A 37 6.48 -9.45 1.14
N LEU A 38 5.39 -9.41 0.38
CA LEU A 38 4.64 -10.62 0.03
C LEU A 38 5.50 -11.59 -0.77
N ASN A 39 6.24 -11.11 -1.77
CA ASN A 39 7.16 -11.94 -2.53
C ASN A 39 8.28 -12.50 -1.63
N ASP A 40 8.89 -11.67 -0.80
CA ASP A 40 9.93 -12.08 0.16
C ASP A 40 9.43 -13.19 1.11
N TYR A 41 8.20 -13.08 1.62
CA TYR A 41 7.56 -14.14 2.40
C TYR A 41 7.44 -15.46 1.60
N TYR A 42 7.15 -15.41 0.30
CA TYR A 42 7.08 -16.63 -0.51
C TYR A 42 8.45 -17.17 -0.92
N THR A 43 9.45 -16.32 -1.16
CA THR A 43 10.77 -16.75 -1.61
C THR A 43 11.71 -17.13 -0.47
N GLY A 44 11.49 -16.59 0.74
CA GLY A 44 12.42 -16.78 1.87
C GLY A 44 12.27 -18.10 2.63
N TRP A 45 11.23 -18.90 2.40
CA TRP A 45 11.11 -20.24 3.00
C TRP A 45 10.21 -21.20 2.21
N ILE A 46 10.70 -22.39 1.84
CA ILE A 46 9.95 -23.41 1.11
C ILE A 46 9.29 -24.40 2.09
N PRO A 47 7.95 -24.57 2.08
CA PRO A 47 7.26 -25.53 2.93
C PRO A 47 7.45 -26.97 2.45
N GLU A 48 7.75 -27.88 3.39
CA GLU A 48 7.72 -29.33 3.17
C GLU A 48 6.37 -29.96 3.59
N SER A 49 5.67 -29.33 4.53
CA SER A 49 4.48 -29.88 5.21
C SER A 49 3.15 -29.53 4.55
N TYR A 50 3.13 -28.61 3.58
CA TYR A 50 1.91 -28.21 2.88
C TYR A 50 2.20 -27.66 1.48
N ARG A 51 1.18 -27.70 0.61
CA ARG A 51 1.21 -27.06 -0.70
C ARG A 51 0.72 -25.62 -0.60
N ARG A 52 1.44 -24.69 -1.24
CA ARG A 52 1.05 -23.28 -1.30
C ARG A 52 -0.15 -23.08 -2.23
N THR A 53 -1.11 -22.30 -1.77
CA THR A 53 -2.23 -21.79 -2.59
C THR A 53 -1.84 -20.57 -3.42
N GLU A 54 -0.84 -19.80 -2.95
CA GLU A 54 -0.44 -18.49 -3.51
C GLU A 54 -1.51 -17.39 -3.37
N ALA A 55 -2.62 -17.65 -2.69
CA ALA A 55 -3.67 -16.66 -2.48
C ALA A 55 -3.14 -15.40 -1.76
N LEU A 56 -2.39 -15.56 -0.66
CA LEU A 56 -1.72 -14.43 0.02
C LEU A 56 -0.75 -13.68 -0.89
N LEU A 57 0.06 -14.36 -1.72
CA LEU A 57 0.99 -13.70 -2.65
C LEU A 57 0.26 -12.74 -3.60
N ARG A 58 -0.97 -13.10 -3.99
CA ARG A 58 -1.79 -12.39 -4.98
C ARG A 58 -2.86 -11.49 -4.34
N SER A 59 -2.85 -11.36 -3.01
CA SER A 59 -3.91 -10.69 -2.24
C SER A 59 -3.75 -9.17 -2.12
N ALA A 60 -2.59 -8.61 -2.49
CA ALA A 60 -2.42 -7.15 -2.44
C ALA A 60 -3.34 -6.47 -3.45
N VAL A 61 -4.08 -5.47 -2.99
CA VAL A 61 -4.96 -4.64 -3.82
C VAL A 61 -4.58 -3.17 -3.65
N LYS A 62 -4.52 -2.45 -4.77
CA LYS A 62 -4.49 -0.98 -4.84
C LYS A 62 -5.78 -0.51 -5.49
N VAL A 63 -6.49 0.38 -4.80
CA VAL A 63 -7.61 1.15 -5.36
C VAL A 63 -7.06 2.50 -5.81
N ASP A 64 -7.35 2.87 -7.06
CA ASP A 64 -6.94 4.14 -7.65
C ASP A 64 -7.48 5.33 -6.84
N ALA A 65 -6.72 6.42 -6.84
CA ALA A 65 -7.10 7.61 -6.08
C ALA A 65 -8.41 8.24 -6.60
N TYR A 66 -9.30 8.60 -5.69
CA TYR A 66 -10.59 9.22 -6.00
C TYR A 66 -10.88 10.42 -5.07
N PRO A 67 -11.69 11.41 -5.51
CA PRO A 67 -12.15 12.49 -4.65
C PRO A 67 -12.97 11.97 -3.48
N ASP A 68 -12.64 12.38 -2.25
CA ASP A 68 -13.40 12.03 -1.05
C ASP A 68 -13.42 13.19 -0.05
N LYS A 69 -14.61 13.57 0.43
CA LYS A 69 -14.83 14.56 1.50
C LYS A 69 -13.98 15.84 1.39
N GLY A 70 -13.88 16.41 0.19
CA GLY A 70 -13.09 17.64 -0.05
C GLY A 70 -11.58 17.43 -0.21
N GLY A 71 -11.11 16.19 -0.17
CA GLY A 71 -9.74 15.78 -0.48
C GLY A 71 -9.71 14.65 -1.50
N VAL A 72 -8.73 13.76 -1.34
CA VAL A 72 -8.50 12.59 -2.18
C VAL A 72 -8.15 11.41 -1.29
N ARG A 73 -8.67 10.23 -1.63
CA ARG A 73 -8.35 8.97 -0.97
C ARG A 73 -7.91 7.92 -1.99
N ALA A 74 -6.95 7.10 -1.60
CA ALA A 74 -6.65 5.81 -2.22
C ALA A 74 -6.56 4.76 -1.10
N CYS A 75 -6.65 3.48 -1.46
CA CYS A 75 -6.57 2.37 -0.51
C CYS A 75 -5.59 1.32 -1.01
N VAL A 76 -4.72 0.86 -0.13
CA VAL A 76 -3.89 -0.34 -0.34
C VAL A 76 -4.17 -1.29 0.81
N TYR A 77 -4.49 -2.54 0.50
CA TYR A 77 -4.84 -3.54 1.51
C TYR A 77 -4.54 -4.96 1.02
N ILE A 78 -4.57 -5.90 1.96
CA ILE A 78 -4.57 -7.34 1.70
C ILE A 78 -6.04 -7.78 1.64
N ASP A 79 -6.49 -8.25 0.48
CA ASP A 79 -7.84 -8.78 0.31
C ASP A 79 -7.96 -10.15 0.96
N THR A 80 -8.34 -10.16 2.24
CA THR A 80 -8.48 -11.39 3.00
C THR A 80 -9.71 -12.20 2.66
N ASP A 81 -10.71 -11.57 2.03
CA ASP A 81 -11.99 -12.20 1.73
C ASP A 81 -11.89 -13.08 0.47
N SER A 82 -10.98 -12.76 -0.47
CA SER A 82 -10.69 -13.61 -1.63
C SER A 82 -9.73 -14.77 -1.36
N MET A 83 -9.17 -14.85 -0.15
CA MET A 83 -8.27 -15.93 0.29
C MET A 83 -9.05 -17.12 0.88
N ASP A 84 -9.89 -17.77 0.06
CA ASP A 84 -10.89 -18.77 0.49
C ASP A 84 -10.47 -20.24 0.29
N ASP A 85 -9.25 -20.49 -0.21
CA ASP A 85 -8.77 -21.82 -0.61
C ASP A 85 -7.86 -22.52 0.42
N TYR A 86 -7.70 -21.92 1.61
CA TYR A 86 -6.89 -22.48 2.69
C TYR A 86 -7.62 -23.58 3.45
N VAL A 87 -6.92 -24.71 3.66
CA VAL A 87 -7.42 -25.80 4.51
C VAL A 87 -7.28 -25.41 5.98
N ASN A 88 -8.40 -25.36 6.70
CA ASN A 88 -8.47 -25.08 8.15
C ASN A 88 -7.91 -23.71 8.60
N ALA A 89 -7.85 -22.73 7.70
CA ALA A 89 -7.48 -21.35 8.05
C ALA A 89 -8.31 -20.38 7.22
N ALA A 90 -8.66 -19.22 7.81
CA ALA A 90 -9.25 -18.12 7.07
C ALA A 90 -8.15 -17.22 6.48
N GLY A 91 -8.44 -16.52 5.38
CA GLY A 91 -7.52 -15.54 4.79
C GLY A 91 -6.99 -14.53 5.80
N TYR A 92 -7.85 -14.00 6.68
CA TYR A 92 -7.45 -13.09 7.75
C TYR A 92 -6.39 -13.70 8.69
N GLN A 93 -6.55 -14.95 9.07
CA GLN A 93 -5.60 -15.66 9.93
C GLN A 93 -4.25 -15.86 9.22
N VAL A 94 -4.27 -16.15 7.91
CA VAL A 94 -3.05 -16.28 7.10
C VAL A 94 -2.31 -14.95 7.01
N ALA A 95 -3.02 -13.84 6.78
CA ALA A 95 -2.42 -12.50 6.79
C ALA A 95 -1.83 -12.16 8.17
N GLN A 96 -2.52 -12.52 9.26
CA GLN A 96 -2.02 -12.32 10.61
C GLN A 96 -0.72 -13.11 10.84
N TRP A 97 -0.66 -14.39 10.46
CA TRP A 97 0.56 -15.19 10.57
C TRP A 97 1.72 -14.56 9.83
N ALA A 98 1.50 -14.18 8.57
CA ALA A 98 2.51 -13.53 7.75
C ALA A 98 3.00 -12.21 8.36
N ASN A 99 2.15 -11.46 9.09
CA ASN A 99 2.60 -10.27 9.79
C ASN A 99 3.32 -10.55 11.11
N THR A 100 3.05 -11.69 11.75
CA THR A 100 3.74 -12.10 13.00
C THR A 100 5.06 -12.84 12.77
N GLY A 101 5.51 -12.98 11.51
CA GLY A 101 6.73 -13.73 11.17
C GLY A 101 6.55 -15.24 11.09
N LEU A 102 5.32 -15.73 10.93
CA LEU A 102 5.01 -17.16 10.83
C LEU A 102 4.66 -17.52 9.39
N HIS A 103 5.15 -18.67 8.92
CA HIS A 103 4.78 -19.24 7.63
C HIS A 103 3.68 -20.30 7.79
N GLY A 104 2.43 -19.94 7.44
CA GLY A 104 1.29 -20.86 7.61
C GLY A 104 1.11 -21.34 9.06
N GLY A 105 1.39 -20.47 10.03
CA GLY A 105 1.37 -20.79 11.46
C GLY A 105 2.65 -21.43 12.02
N LEU A 106 3.66 -21.69 11.18
CA LEU A 106 4.93 -22.27 11.59
C LEU A 106 5.98 -21.18 11.85
N SER A 107 6.70 -21.29 12.97
CA SER A 107 7.90 -20.48 13.20
C SER A 107 9.08 -21.13 12.49
N VAL A 108 9.65 -20.41 11.53
CA VAL A 108 10.84 -20.83 10.78
C VAL A 108 11.93 -19.76 10.89
N ASN A 109 13.07 -19.97 10.24
CA ASN A 109 14.19 -19.03 10.30
C ASN A 109 13.88 -17.69 9.62
N HIS A 110 13.12 -17.71 8.52
CA HIS A 110 12.63 -16.50 7.86
C HIS A 110 11.39 -15.96 8.59
N LYS A 111 11.40 -14.67 8.92
CA LYS A 111 10.36 -14.03 9.77
C LYS A 111 10.03 -12.62 9.27
N PRO A 112 9.51 -12.47 8.04
CA PRO A 112 9.08 -11.16 7.58
C PRO A 112 7.83 -10.76 8.38
N HIS A 113 7.69 -9.47 8.68
CA HIS A 113 6.48 -8.89 9.25
C HIS A 113 5.79 -8.12 8.12
N VAL A 114 5.09 -8.84 7.23
CA VAL A 114 4.73 -8.34 5.89
C VAL A 114 4.10 -6.94 5.90
N TRP A 115 3.11 -6.72 6.76
CA TRP A 115 2.42 -5.43 6.84
C TRP A 115 3.23 -4.40 7.61
N ASP A 116 3.76 -4.76 8.78
CA ASP A 116 4.51 -3.82 9.62
C ASP A 116 5.78 -3.33 8.91
N ASN A 117 6.53 -4.22 8.25
CA ASN A 117 7.67 -3.85 7.41
C ASN A 117 7.25 -2.95 6.24
N THR A 118 6.07 -3.18 5.64
CA THR A 118 5.54 -2.29 4.59
C THR A 118 5.30 -0.89 5.15
N MET A 119 4.69 -0.79 6.33
CA MET A 119 4.44 0.49 7.00
C MET A 119 5.76 1.19 7.37
N ASP A 120 6.73 0.45 7.87
CA ASP A 120 8.04 0.97 8.27
C ASP A 120 8.84 1.49 7.07
N GLU A 121 8.83 0.75 5.96
CA GLU A 121 9.57 1.12 4.75
C GLU A 121 8.87 2.18 3.88
N THR A 122 7.66 2.63 4.25
CA THR A 122 6.94 3.66 3.48
C THR A 122 6.45 4.83 4.33
N ILE A 123 5.59 4.55 5.30
CA ILE A 123 4.86 5.57 6.07
C ILE A 123 5.69 6.03 7.26
N ASN A 124 6.20 5.10 8.07
CA ASN A 124 6.85 5.45 9.34
C ASN A 124 8.26 6.02 9.15
N ASN A 125 8.96 5.70 8.05
CA ASN A 125 10.27 6.27 7.74
C ASN A 125 10.21 7.67 7.08
N GLY A 126 9.02 8.21 6.82
CA GLY A 126 8.83 9.54 6.22
C GLY A 126 9.11 9.62 4.71
N SER A 127 9.45 8.52 4.04
CA SER A 127 9.70 8.51 2.59
C SER A 127 8.45 8.89 1.79
N LEU A 128 7.26 8.49 2.24
CA LEU A 128 6.00 8.84 1.58
C LEU A 128 5.71 10.35 1.65
N LEU A 129 6.03 10.99 2.77
CA LEU A 129 5.93 12.45 2.92
C LEU A 129 6.91 13.16 1.98
N GLN A 130 8.15 12.69 1.90
CA GLN A 130 9.13 13.25 0.97
C GLN A 130 8.68 13.13 -0.48
N LEU A 131 8.10 11.98 -0.86
CA LEU A 131 7.52 11.77 -2.19
C LEU A 131 6.36 12.75 -2.46
N ALA A 132 5.48 12.99 -1.49
CA ALA A 132 4.41 13.96 -1.62
C ALA A 132 4.94 15.39 -1.86
N VAL A 133 5.95 15.81 -1.09
CA VAL A 133 6.61 17.12 -1.26
C VAL A 133 7.26 17.24 -2.63
N GLN A 134 7.97 16.21 -3.09
CA GLN A 134 8.59 16.17 -4.40
C GLN A 134 7.53 16.25 -5.52
N TYR A 135 6.43 15.51 -5.38
CA TYR A 135 5.34 15.53 -6.34
C TYR A 135 4.75 16.94 -6.47
N LEU A 136 4.38 17.59 -5.37
CA LEU A 136 3.83 18.95 -5.39
C LEU A 136 4.79 19.96 -6.01
N ARG A 137 6.08 19.89 -5.68
CA ARG A 137 7.12 20.73 -6.30
C ARG A 137 7.22 20.50 -7.80
N SER A 138 7.09 19.26 -8.28
CA SER A 138 7.08 18.94 -9.72
C SER A 138 5.88 19.54 -10.45
N GLN A 139 4.78 19.77 -9.74
CA GLN A 139 3.58 20.44 -10.25
C GLN A 139 3.64 21.97 -10.11
N GLY A 140 4.79 22.54 -9.73
CA GLY A 140 4.99 23.97 -9.56
C GLY A 140 4.44 24.56 -8.25
N ILE A 141 4.02 23.72 -7.31
CA ILE A 141 3.55 24.15 -5.98
C ILE A 141 4.75 24.27 -5.05
N SER A 142 5.00 25.49 -4.55
CA SER A 142 6.06 25.73 -3.57
C SER A 142 5.66 25.17 -2.21
N VAL A 143 6.38 24.16 -1.75
CA VAL A 143 6.24 23.58 -0.41
C VAL A 143 7.51 23.87 0.39
N ARG A 144 7.37 24.56 1.53
CA ARG A 144 8.47 24.84 2.46
C ARG A 144 8.56 23.75 3.51
N ASN A 145 9.79 23.39 3.88
CA ASN A 145 10.07 22.47 4.99
C ASN A 145 10.00 23.21 6.32
#